data_AF-A0A3P7IZQ0-F1
#
_entry.id   AF-A0A3P7IZQ0-F1
#
_cell.length_a   1.000
_cell.length_b   1.000
_cell.length_c   1.000
_cell.angle_alpha   90.00
_cell.angle_beta   90.00
_cell.angle_gamma   90.00
#
_symmetry.space_group_name_H-M   'P 1'
#
loop_
_entity.id
_entity.type
_entity.pdbx_description
1 polymer ?
#
loop_
_entity_poly.entity_id
_entity_poly.type
_entity_poly.pdbx_seq_one_letter_code
_entity_poly.pdbx_strand_id
1 'polypeptide(L)'
;MASLTDEERAAIFNSANDNEDGIPVDDQFDTTPEFIKSLSEKVKNGFDAIWTRTGISEPERQEKLREYARKHFNKEQKEGFESWLKAIIKARQQISDRVEHLPKAAREILEKIVKVREEERQLLYSLTPEMQRLLQGLI
;
A
#
# COMPACT_ATOMS: atom_id res chain seq x y z
N MET A 1 -21.20 31.21 -24.12
CA MET A 1 -20.62 29.96 -23.58
C MET A 1 -21.06 28.85 -24.51
N ALA A 2 -20.14 28.25 -25.27
CA ALA A 2 -20.47 27.13 -26.15
C ALA A 2 -20.51 25.85 -25.30
N SER A 3 -21.67 25.19 -25.26
CA SER A 3 -21.79 23.82 -24.74
C SER A 3 -21.56 22.86 -25.88
N LEU A 4 -20.81 21.79 -25.63
CA LEU A 4 -20.59 20.71 -26.59
C LEU A 4 -21.93 20.10 -27.01
N THR A 5 -22.02 19.72 -28.28
CA THR A 5 -23.19 19.01 -28.83
C THR A 5 -23.26 17.58 -28.29
N ASP A 6 -24.43 16.95 -28.38
CA ASP A 6 -24.60 15.56 -27.92
C ASP A 6 -23.73 14.57 -28.73
N GLU A 7 -23.39 14.91 -29.97
CA GLU A 7 -22.47 14.15 -30.82
C GLU A 7 -21.02 14.31 -30.37
N GLU A 8 -20.60 15.52 -29.97
CA GLU A 8 -19.29 15.77 -29.38
C GLU A 8 -19.16 15.08 -28.01
N ARG A 9 -20.24 15.04 -27.22
CA ARG A 9 -20.29 14.27 -25.98
C ARG A 9 -20.19 12.76 -26.23
N ALA A 10 -20.89 12.24 -27.24
CA ALA A 10 -20.81 10.82 -27.58
C ALA A 10 -19.41 10.43 -28.10
N ALA A 11 -18.73 11.29 -28.84
CA ALA A 11 -17.36 11.01 -29.29
C ALA A 11 -16.34 11.00 -28.13
N ILE A 12 -16.56 11.80 -27.09
CA ILE A 12 -15.64 11.89 -25.94
C ILE A 12 -15.92 10.81 -24.88
N PHE A 13 -17.19 10.49 -24.63
CA PHE A 13 -17.60 9.60 -23.53
C PHE A 13 -18.11 8.23 -23.97
N ASN A 14 -18.33 8.01 -25.27
CA ASN A 14 -18.87 6.79 -25.84
C ASN A 14 -17.84 6.06 -26.72
N SER A 15 -16.57 6.12 -26.35
CA SER A 15 -15.55 5.12 -26.70
C SER A 15 -15.86 3.78 -26.02
N ALA A 16 -17.05 3.25 -26.31
CA ALA A 16 -17.52 1.95 -25.86
C ALA A 16 -16.93 0.79 -26.69
N ASN A 17 -15.89 1.03 -27.49
CA ASN A 17 -15.21 0.01 -28.30
C ASN A 17 -13.67 0.07 -28.24
N ASP A 18 -13.05 0.83 -27.33
CA ASP A 18 -11.59 0.79 -27.12
C ASP A 18 -11.17 -0.35 -26.18
N ASN A 19 -11.71 -1.54 -26.41
CA ASN A 19 -11.25 -2.80 -25.78
C ASN A 19 -10.38 -3.64 -26.74
N GLU A 20 -9.78 -3.05 -27.78
CA GLU A 20 -8.78 -3.73 -28.62
C GLU A 20 -7.37 -3.14 -28.54
N ASP A 21 -7.20 -1.91 -28.05
CA ASP A 21 -5.88 -1.31 -27.77
C ASP A 21 -5.87 -0.63 -26.40
N GLY A 22 -6.38 -1.34 -25.38
CA GLY A 22 -6.05 -1.00 -24.02
C GLY A 22 -4.53 -1.04 -23.91
N ILE A 23 -3.89 0.13 -23.78
CA ILE A 23 -2.51 0.19 -23.27
C ILE A 23 -2.53 -0.76 -22.09
N PRO A 24 -1.78 -1.88 -22.12
CA PRO A 24 -1.71 -2.75 -20.98
C PRO A 24 -1.16 -1.85 -19.88
N VAL A 25 -2.05 -1.39 -19.00
CA VAL A 25 -1.66 -0.86 -17.72
C VAL A 25 -1.03 -2.07 -17.07
N ASP A 26 0.30 -2.10 -17.18
CA ASP A 26 1.16 -3.02 -16.47
C ASP A 26 1.01 -2.64 -15.00
N ASP A 27 -0.11 -3.04 -14.40
CA ASP A 27 -0.42 -2.99 -12.97
C ASP A 27 0.54 -3.90 -12.17
N GLN A 28 1.59 -4.38 -12.84
CA GLN A 28 2.59 -5.33 -12.39
C GLN A 28 3.95 -4.67 -12.16
N PHE A 29 3.98 -3.41 -11.71
CA PHE A 29 5.11 -2.99 -10.88
C PHE A 29 5.07 -3.77 -9.57
N ASP A 30 5.60 -4.99 -9.61
CA ASP A 30 5.84 -5.80 -8.44
C ASP A 30 6.90 -5.10 -7.59
N THR A 31 6.42 -4.25 -6.69
CA THR A 31 7.23 -3.51 -5.73
C THR A 31 7.71 -4.39 -4.57
N THR A 32 7.43 -5.70 -4.61
CA THR A 32 7.95 -6.64 -3.62
C THR A 32 9.47 -6.64 -3.69
N PRO A 33 10.17 -6.36 -2.58
CA PRO A 33 11.63 -6.43 -2.53
C PRO A 33 12.12 -7.85 -2.87
N GLU A 34 13.22 -7.95 -3.61
CA GLU A 34 13.79 -9.24 -4.04
C GLU A 34 14.07 -10.20 -2.88
N PHE A 35 14.50 -9.69 -1.72
CA PHE A 35 14.72 -10.55 -0.55
C PHE A 35 13.42 -11.23 -0.11
N ILE A 36 12.27 -10.56 -0.21
CA ILE A 36 10.95 -11.14 0.12
C ILE A 36 10.56 -12.21 -0.89
N LYS A 37 10.82 -11.99 -2.19
CA LYS A 37 10.55 -12.98 -3.25
C LYS A 37 11.33 -14.28 -3.04
N SER A 38 12.54 -14.16 -2.49
CA SER A 38 13.41 -15.29 -2.17
C SER A 38 13.06 -16.04 -0.87
N LEU A 39 12.11 -15.54 -0.06
CA LEU A 39 11.74 -16.20 1.19
C LEU A 39 10.88 -17.44 0.92
N SER A 40 11.11 -18.51 1.69
CA SER A 40 10.12 -19.58 1.78
C SER A 40 8.80 -19.05 2.33
N GLU A 41 7.68 -19.64 1.91
CA GLU A 41 6.33 -19.23 2.32
C GLU A 41 6.19 -19.13 3.85
N LYS A 42 6.74 -20.10 4.60
CA LYS A 42 6.74 -20.09 6.07
C LYS A 42 7.45 -18.87 6.65
N VAL A 43 8.61 -18.51 6.07
CA VAL A 43 9.41 -17.36 6.54
C VAL A 43 8.75 -16.04 6.13
N LYS A 44 8.16 -15.99 4.93
CA LYS A 44 7.37 -14.86 4.46
C LYS A 44 6.16 -14.59 5.37
N ASN A 45 5.37 -15.61 5.69
CA ASN A 45 4.21 -15.47 6.57
C ASN A 45 4.59 -14.96 7.97
N GLY A 46 5.72 -15.43 8.52
CA GLY A 46 6.21 -14.93 9.81
C GLY A 46 6.72 -13.49 9.74
N PHE A 47 7.34 -13.09 8.63
CA PHE A 47 7.72 -11.71 8.37
C PHE A 47 6.48 -10.81 8.25
N ASP A 48 5.50 -11.21 7.44
CA ASP A 48 4.26 -10.47 7.20
C ASP A 48 3.45 -10.30 8.48
N ALA A 49 3.42 -11.30 9.36
CA ALA A 49 2.77 -11.21 10.67
C ALA A 49 3.39 -10.14 11.59
N ILE A 50 4.67 -9.80 11.43
CA ILE A 50 5.32 -8.72 12.17
C ILE A 50 5.09 -7.38 11.46
N TRP A 51 5.27 -7.37 10.13
CA TRP A 51 5.17 -6.17 9.31
C TRP A 51 3.78 -5.55 9.33
N THR A 52 2.73 -6.38 9.19
CA THR A 52 1.34 -5.95 9.13
C THR A 52 0.71 -5.73 10.50
N ARG A 53 1.41 -6.08 11.59
CA ARG A 53 0.88 -5.99 12.95
C ARG A 53 0.51 -4.55 13.30
N THR A 54 -0.76 -4.36 13.64
CA THR A 54 -1.31 -3.13 14.19
C THR A 54 -1.04 -3.04 15.70
N GLY A 55 -1.00 -1.83 16.25
CA GLY A 55 -0.88 -1.61 17.69
C GLY A 55 0.53 -1.73 18.30
N ILE A 56 1.58 -1.93 17.50
CA ILE A 56 2.98 -1.82 17.95
C ILE A 56 3.62 -0.55 17.38
N SER A 57 4.55 0.03 18.13
CA SER A 57 5.28 1.22 17.68
C SER A 57 6.22 0.89 16.52
N GLU A 58 6.53 1.88 15.67
CA GLU A 58 7.46 1.68 14.55
C GLU A 58 8.86 1.21 15.01
N PRO A 59 9.50 1.79 16.06
CA PRO A 59 10.79 1.30 16.55
C PRO A 59 10.72 -0.16 17.04
N GLU A 60 9.64 -0.52 17.73
CA GLU A 60 9.42 -1.90 18.18
C GLU A 60 9.23 -2.86 16.99
N ARG A 61 8.49 -2.45 15.95
CA ARG A 61 8.34 -3.22 14.72
C ARG A 61 9.69 -3.45 14.03
N GLN A 62 10.49 -2.39 13.90
CA GLN A 62 11.82 -2.48 13.30
C GLN A 62 12.73 -3.44 14.06
N GLU A 63 12.74 -3.40 15.39
CA GLU A 63 13.53 -4.33 16.18
C GLU A 63 13.04 -5.78 16.02
N LYS A 64 11.73 -6.02 16.08
CA LYS A 64 11.17 -7.37 15.87
C LYS A 64 11.49 -7.93 14.48
N LEU A 65 11.47 -7.09 13.44
CA LEU A 65 11.86 -7.50 12.09
C LEU A 65 13.36 -7.84 12.02
N ARG A 66 14.22 -7.06 12.67
CA ARG A 66 15.66 -7.35 12.76
C ARG A 66 15.92 -8.67 13.49
N GLU A 67 15.24 -8.90 14.62
CA GLU A 67 15.33 -10.16 15.36
C GLU A 67 14.87 -11.36 14.52
N TYR A 68 13.76 -11.19 13.78
CA TYR A 68 13.23 -12.23 12.90
C TYR A 68 14.21 -12.54 11.75
N ALA A 69 14.72 -11.51 11.08
CA ALA A 69 15.72 -11.65 10.02
C ALA A 69 17.00 -12.32 10.53
N ARG A 70 17.49 -11.97 11.73
CA ARG A 70 18.67 -12.62 12.33
C ARG A 70 18.53 -14.14 12.42
N LYS A 71 17.34 -14.62 12.82
CA LYS A 71 17.04 -16.04 13.05
C LYS A 71 16.73 -16.82 11.76
N HIS A 72 16.05 -16.18 10.80
CA HIS A 72 15.45 -16.90 9.67
C HIS A 72 16.08 -16.61 8.31
N PHE A 73 16.83 -15.52 8.16
CA PHE A 73 17.36 -15.12 6.85
C PHE A 73 18.80 -15.61 6.66
N ASN A 74 19.11 -16.01 5.43
CA ASN A 74 20.47 -16.25 4.99
C ASN A 74 21.24 -14.92 4.78
N LYS A 75 22.51 -15.00 4.35
CA LYS A 75 23.36 -13.82 4.20
C LYS A 75 22.81 -12.81 3.17
N GLU A 76 22.46 -13.27 1.97
CA GLU A 76 21.94 -12.43 0.89
C GLU A 76 20.60 -11.79 1.25
N GLN A 77 19.71 -12.57 1.88
CA GLN A 77 18.42 -12.10 2.38
C GLN A 77 18.59 -11.03 3.47
N LYS A 78 19.59 -11.16 4.35
CA LYS A 78 19.91 -10.15 5.36
C LYS A 78 20.40 -8.85 4.74
N GLU A 79 21.25 -8.92 3.73
CA GLU A 79 21.74 -7.74 3.02
C GLU A 79 20.59 -7.01 2.30
N GLY A 80 19.72 -7.76 1.61
CA GLY A 80 18.52 -7.21 0.97
C GLY A 80 17.54 -6.60 1.98
N PHE A 81 17.32 -7.28 3.11
CA PHE A 81 16.47 -6.80 4.20
C PHE A 81 16.98 -5.50 4.81
N GLU A 82 18.26 -5.39 5.10
CA GLU A 82 18.85 -4.18 5.69
C GLU A 82 18.77 -2.98 4.73
N SER A 83 19.04 -3.23 3.44
CA SER A 83 18.89 -2.21 2.39
C SER A 83 17.43 -1.71 2.31
N TRP A 84 16.48 -2.65 2.26
CA TRP A 84 15.06 -2.33 2.24
C TRP A 84 14.61 -1.57 3.50
N LEU A 85 14.99 -2.04 4.69
CA LEU A 85 14.61 -1.41 5.95
C LEU A 85 15.13 0.02 6.04
N LYS A 86 16.38 0.25 5.60
CA LYS A 86 16.95 1.59 5.52
C LYS A 86 16.19 2.49 4.54
N ALA A 87 15.78 1.97 3.39
CA ALA A 87 14.98 2.71 2.42
C ALA A 87 13.60 3.09 3.00
N ILE A 88 12.94 2.17 3.70
CA ILE A 88 11.66 2.42 4.38
C ILE A 88 11.81 3.50 5.45
N ILE A 89 12.83 3.41 6.32
CA ILE A 89 13.10 4.40 7.36
C ILE A 89 13.30 5.79 6.73
N LYS A 90 14.12 5.88 5.68
CA LYS A 90 14.38 7.13 4.97
C LYS A 90 13.11 7.70 4.35
N ALA A 91 12.31 6.88 3.67
CA ALA A 91 11.07 7.32 3.04
C ALA A 91 10.07 7.83 4.09
N ARG A 92 9.94 7.15 5.23
CA ARG A 92 9.11 7.59 6.34
C ARG A 92 9.57 8.93 6.90
N GLN A 93 10.87 9.11 7.09
CA GLN A 93 11.41 10.37 7.60
C GLN A 93 11.15 11.52 6.63
N GLN A 94 11.35 11.31 5.33
CA GLN A 94 11.00 12.30 4.31
C GLN A 94 9.51 12.66 4.31
N ILE A 95 8.62 11.69 4.57
CA ILE A 95 7.18 11.98 4.73
C ILE A 95 6.94 12.79 6.00
N SER A 96 7.55 12.41 7.14
CA SER A 96 7.44 13.16 8.40
C SER A 96 7.86 14.61 8.22
N ASP A 97 9.03 14.83 7.62
CA ASP A 97 9.56 16.16 7.33
C ASP A 97 8.57 16.95 6.45
N ARG A 98 8.04 16.34 5.39
CA ARG A 98 7.04 17.00 4.53
C ARG A 98 5.78 17.38 5.31
N VAL A 99 5.30 16.53 6.21
CA VAL A 99 4.12 16.78 7.04
C VAL A 99 4.38 17.93 8.02
N GLU A 100 5.57 18.00 8.61
CA GLU A 100 5.96 19.09 9.52
C GLU A 100 5.97 20.46 8.83
N HIS A 101 6.29 20.50 7.53
CA HIS A 101 6.29 21.72 6.72
C HIS A 101 4.93 22.03 6.08
N LEU A 102 3.90 21.20 6.28
CA LEU A 102 2.56 21.50 5.76
C LEU A 102 1.93 22.70 6.49
N PRO A 103 1.24 23.58 5.75
CA PRO A 103 0.35 24.58 6.34
C PRO A 103 -0.68 23.92 7.27
N LYS A 104 -1.08 24.61 8.33
CA LYS A 104 -2.01 24.08 9.34
C LYS A 104 -3.27 23.47 8.73
N ALA A 105 -3.92 24.17 7.80
CA ALA A 105 -5.13 23.68 7.12
C ALA A 105 -4.90 22.37 6.35
N ALA A 106 -3.74 22.20 5.69
CA ALA A 106 -3.40 20.97 4.99
C ALA A 106 -3.14 19.81 5.96
N ARG A 107 -2.51 20.09 7.11
CA ARG A 107 -2.27 19.10 8.17
C ARG A 107 -3.58 18.62 8.80
N GLU A 108 -4.51 19.53 9.09
CA GLU A 108 -5.83 19.19 9.61
C GLU A 108 -6.62 18.31 8.63
N ILE A 109 -6.53 18.56 7.33
CA ILE A 109 -7.13 17.69 6.30
C ILE A 109 -6.44 16.32 6.27
N LEU A 110 -5.10 16.28 6.30
CA LEU A 110 -4.35 15.04 6.32
C LEU A 110 -4.71 14.17 7.53
N GLU A 111 -4.82 14.76 8.73
CA GLU A 111 -5.24 14.05 9.94
C GLU A 111 -6.64 13.43 9.79
N LYS A 112 -7.59 14.16 9.19
CA LYS A 112 -8.93 13.64 8.87
C LYS A 112 -8.88 12.48 7.89
N ILE A 113 -8.08 12.59 6.82
CA ILE A 113 -7.90 11.51 5.84
C ILE A 113 -7.31 10.27 6.51
N VAL A 114 -6.30 10.44 7.37
CA VAL A 114 -5.68 9.33 8.11
C VAL A 114 -6.71 8.64 9.01
N LYS A 115 -7.56 9.41 9.72
CA LYS A 115 -8.63 8.86 10.56
C LYS A 115 -9.64 8.05 9.75
N VAL A 116 -10.13 8.58 8.63
CA VAL A 116 -11.08 7.89 7.75
C VAL A 116 -10.49 6.58 7.21
N ARG A 117 -9.22 6.60 6.79
CA ARG A 117 -8.53 5.39 6.32
C ARG A 117 -8.34 4.32 7.40
N GLU A 118 -8.15 4.74 8.65
CA GLU A 118 -8.09 3.78 9.75
C GLU A 118 -9.47 3.18 10.01
N GLU A 119 -10.53 4.00 10.03
CA GLU A 119 -11.92 3.53 10.17
C GLU A 119 -12.32 2.57 9.04
N GLU A 120 -12.04 2.91 7.78
CA GLU A 120 -12.23 2.05 6.61
C GLU A 120 -11.53 0.70 6.79
N ARG A 121 -10.25 0.73 7.21
CA ARG A 121 -9.47 -0.49 7.42
C ARG A 121 -10.07 -1.36 8.51
N GLN A 122 -10.50 -0.78 9.63
CA GLN A 122 -11.14 -1.52 10.71
C GLN A 122 -12.45 -2.17 10.25
N LEU A 123 -13.25 -1.46 9.44
CA LEU A 123 -14.47 -2.00 8.84
C LEU A 123 -14.15 -3.19 7.93
N LEU A 124 -13.17 -3.05 7.03
CA LEU A 124 -12.75 -4.12 6.13
C LEU A 124 -12.24 -5.36 6.88
N TYR A 125 -11.48 -5.17 7.96
CA TYR A 125 -11.02 -6.28 8.82
C TYR A 125 -12.15 -6.95 9.61
N SER A 126 -13.25 -6.23 9.88
CA SER A 126 -14.40 -6.78 10.58
C SER A 126 -15.35 -7.60 9.70
N LEU A 127 -15.18 -7.55 8.38
CA LEU A 127 -16.02 -8.29 7.43
C LEU A 127 -15.85 -9.80 7.61
N THR A 128 -16.97 -10.51 7.75
CA THR A 128 -16.96 -11.97 7.71
C THR A 128 -16.69 -12.47 6.28
N PRO A 129 -16.20 -13.71 6.10
CA PRO A 129 -16.01 -14.27 4.76
C PRO A 129 -17.29 -14.24 3.89
N GLU A 130 -18.45 -14.38 4.52
CA GLU A 130 -19.75 -14.27 3.84
C GLU A 130 -20.02 -12.85 3.34
N MET A 131 -19.78 -11.83 4.17
CA MET A 131 -19.91 -10.43 3.78
C MET A 131 -18.91 -10.04 2.69
N GLN A 132 -17.67 -10.52 2.78
CA GLN A 132 -16.66 -10.31 1.73
C GLN A 132 -17.13 -10.88 0.39
N ARG A 133 -17.75 -12.07 0.38
CA ARG A 133 -18.30 -12.65 -0.84
C ARG A 133 -19.46 -11.81 -1.41
N LEU A 134 -20.35 -11.31 -0.56
CA LEU A 134 -21.50 -10.50 -0.99
C LEU A 134 -21.09 -9.11 -1.50
N LEU A 135 -20.01 -8.54 -0.97
CA LEU A 135 -19.49 -7.23 -1.34
C LEU A 135 -18.42 -7.30 -2.44
N GLN A 136 -18.05 -8.49 -2.89
CA GLN A 136 -17.02 -8.70 -3.91
C GLN A 136 -17.36 -7.93 -5.20
N GLY A 137 -16.46 -7.04 -5.64
CA GLY A 137 -16.64 -6.19 -6.82
C GLY A 137 -17.44 -4.90 -6.57
N LEU A 138 -17.91 -4.66 -5.35
CA LEU A 138 -18.55 -3.41 -4.92
C LEU A 138 -17.65 -2.56 -4.03
N ILE A 139 -16.69 -3.19 -3.35
CA ILE A 139 -15.69 -2.58 -2.47
C ILE A 139 -14.28 -3.01 -2.86
#